data_AF-A0A965IWD4-F1
#
_entry.id   AF-A0A965IWD4-F1
#
_cell.length_a   1.000
_cell.length_b   1.000
_cell.length_c   1.000
_cell.angle_alpha   90.00
_cell.angle_beta   90.00
_cell.angle_gamma   90.00
#
_symmetry.space_group_name_H-M   'P 1'
#
loop_
_entity.id
_entity.type
_entity.pdbx_description
1 polymer ?
#
loop_
_entity_poly.entity_id
_entity_poly.type
_entity_poly.pdbx_seq_one_letter_code
_entity_poly.pdbx_strand_id
1 'polypeptide(L)'
;NFLYADGKVTALIDWENSRIGDPREDLGWMVLMDILSNTSVMSYPKKEGGFLAYYNKLTGLDITPEELGYFTLFGTANIAVPVHQSVARRMRKEHLLLLPLYLTQSSMPALPAMAQLMQYPGATA
;
A
#
# COMPACT_ATOMS: atom_id res chain seq x y z
N ASN A 1 -5.27 -3.23 9.62
CA ASN A 1 -4.79 -4.14 10.69
C ASN A 1 -4.64 -3.46 12.06
N PHE A 2 -5.51 -2.49 12.36
CA PHE A 2 -5.53 -1.75 13.63
C PHE A 2 -6.91 -1.92 14.27
N LEU A 3 -6.96 -2.26 15.55
CA LEU A 3 -8.18 -2.20 16.36
C LEU A 3 -8.19 -0.90 17.16
N TYR A 4 -9.36 -0.30 17.30
CA TYR A 4 -9.53 1.00 17.97
C TYR A 4 -10.55 0.91 19.10
N ALA A 5 -10.29 1.65 20.19
CA ALA A 5 -11.29 2.01 21.20
C ALA A 5 -11.02 3.46 21.64
N ASP A 6 -12.09 4.24 21.83
CA ASP A 6 -12.01 5.64 22.27
C ASP A 6 -11.03 6.51 21.45
N GLY A 7 -10.99 6.28 20.13
CA GLY A 7 -10.11 7.02 19.20
C GLY A 7 -8.62 6.67 19.30
N LYS A 8 -8.26 5.60 20.01
CA LYS A 8 -6.87 5.13 20.16
C LYS A 8 -6.72 3.74 19.60
N VAL A 9 -5.54 3.46 19.04
CA VAL A 9 -5.15 2.10 18.67
C VAL A 9 -5.00 1.27 19.95
N THR A 10 -5.73 0.16 20.05
CA THR A 10 -5.67 -0.77 21.19
C THR A 10 -4.93 -2.05 20.86
N ALA A 11 -4.93 -2.47 19.59
CA ALA A 11 -4.19 -3.63 19.15
C ALA A 11 -3.77 -3.52 17.68
N LEU A 12 -2.64 -4.17 17.37
CA LEU A 12 -2.20 -4.49 16.03
C LEU A 12 -2.39 -5.99 15.83
N ILE A 13 -3.07 -6.37 14.77
CA ILE A 13 -3.36 -7.76 14.42
C ILE A 13 -2.72 -8.10 13.07
N ASP A 14 -2.86 -9.35 12.64
CA ASP A 14 -2.51 -9.76 11.26
C ASP A 14 -1.00 -9.58 10.95
N TRP A 15 -0.17 -10.25 11.76
CA TRP A 15 1.30 -10.22 11.74
C TRP A 15 1.93 -11.22 10.76
N GLU A 16 1.15 -11.83 9.86
CA GLU A 16 1.61 -12.93 9.01
C GLU A 16 2.74 -12.54 8.03
N ASN A 17 2.85 -11.25 7.72
CA ASN A 17 3.89 -10.69 6.86
C ASN A 17 4.96 -9.89 7.62
N SER A 18 4.94 -9.89 8.96
CA SER A 18 5.87 -9.09 9.74
C SER A 18 7.30 -9.65 9.70
N ARG A 19 8.27 -8.76 9.52
CA ARG A 19 9.69 -9.09 9.40
C ARG A 19 10.58 -7.93 9.81
N ILE A 20 11.86 -8.21 10.07
CA ILE A 20 12.88 -7.17 10.16
C ILE A 20 13.12 -6.63 8.74
N GLY A 21 13.02 -5.33 8.55
CA GLY A 21 13.11 -4.70 7.25
C GLY A 21 13.28 -3.18 7.32
N ASP A 22 13.26 -2.55 6.15
CA ASP A 22 13.31 -1.10 6.03
C ASP A 22 11.94 -0.50 6.38
N PRO A 23 11.84 0.47 7.32
CA PRO A 23 10.56 1.06 7.71
C PRO A 23 9.82 1.74 6.56
N ARG A 24 10.53 2.16 5.50
CA ARG A 24 9.92 2.76 4.32
C ARG A 24 9.03 1.77 3.55
N GLU A 25 9.25 0.46 3.69
CA GLU A 25 8.36 -0.55 3.13
C GLU A 25 6.95 -0.48 3.75
N ASP A 26 6.86 -0.37 5.07
CA ASP A 26 5.56 -0.24 5.78
C ASP A 26 4.87 1.09 5.42
N LEU A 27 5.64 2.17 5.29
CA LEU A 27 5.08 3.46 4.85
C LEU A 27 4.53 3.40 3.42
N GLY A 28 5.28 2.79 2.49
CA GLY A 28 4.83 2.59 1.12
C GLY A 28 3.59 1.69 1.05
N TRP A 29 3.51 0.67 1.91
CA TRP A 29 2.32 -0.15 2.07
C TRP A 29 1.12 0.66 2.57
N MET A 30 1.29 1.54 3.56
CA MET A 30 0.20 2.38 4.05
C MET A 30 -0.32 3.35 2.99
N VAL A 31 0.55 3.94 2.17
CA VAL A 31 0.14 4.77 1.01
C VAL A 31 -0.69 3.94 0.02
N LEU A 32 -0.23 2.73 -0.31
CA LEU A 32 -0.96 1.83 -1.19
C LEU A 32 -2.33 1.47 -0.60
N MET A 33 -2.43 1.18 0.70
CA MET A 33 -3.71 0.85 1.34
C MET A 33 -4.71 2.00 1.30
N ASP A 34 -4.26 3.26 1.40
CA ASP A 34 -5.12 4.43 1.21
C ASP A 34 -5.75 4.44 -0.19
N ILE A 35 -4.95 4.12 -1.21
CA ILE A 35 -5.42 4.03 -2.60
C ILE A 35 -6.40 2.87 -2.77
N LEU A 36 -6.06 1.67 -2.28
CA LEU A 36 -6.89 0.47 -2.46
C LEU A 36 -8.21 0.54 -1.69
N SER A 37 -8.20 1.23 -0.55
CA SER A 37 -9.36 1.31 0.36
C SER A 37 -10.16 2.60 0.18
N ASN A 38 -9.72 3.50 -0.71
CA ASN A 38 -10.27 4.84 -0.86
C ASN A 38 -10.33 5.61 0.48
N THR A 39 -9.22 5.55 1.23
CA THR A 39 -9.04 6.25 2.51
C THR A 39 -7.96 7.32 2.40
N SER A 40 -7.78 8.11 3.46
CA SER A 40 -6.82 9.23 3.50
C SER A 40 -6.07 9.28 4.83
N VAL A 41 -5.71 8.11 5.39
CA VAL A 41 -5.00 8.00 6.66
C VAL A 41 -3.65 8.73 6.60
N MET A 42 -2.92 8.60 5.50
CA MET A 42 -1.62 9.24 5.26
C MET A 42 -1.72 10.76 5.08
N SER A 43 -2.94 11.33 4.99
CA SER A 43 -3.16 12.78 4.96
C SER A 43 -3.18 13.41 6.37
N TYR A 44 -3.08 12.61 7.43
CA TYR A 44 -3.10 13.07 8.82
C TYR A 44 -1.85 12.61 9.57
N PRO A 45 -1.36 13.35 10.59
CA PRO A 45 -1.90 14.63 11.05
C PRO A 45 -1.68 15.76 10.03
N LYS A 46 -2.63 16.71 9.96
CA LYS A 46 -2.48 17.94 9.16
C LYS A 46 -1.57 18.98 9.84
N LYS A 47 -1.37 18.84 11.15
CA LYS A 47 -0.42 19.62 11.95
C LYS A 47 1.00 19.04 11.80
N GLU A 48 2.01 19.77 12.27
CA GLU A 48 3.41 19.31 12.30
C GLU A 48 4.01 19.02 10.90
N GLY A 49 3.54 19.73 9.87
CA GLY A 49 4.05 19.58 8.50
C GLY A 49 3.50 18.38 7.73
N GLY A 50 2.50 17.66 8.27
CA GLY A 50 1.91 16.48 7.64
C GLY A 50 2.38 15.17 8.26
N PHE A 51 1.89 14.04 7.72
CA PHE A 51 2.26 12.70 8.18
C PHE A 51 3.78 12.48 8.15
N LEU A 52 4.41 12.71 6.99
CA LEU A 52 5.82 12.37 6.80
C LEU A 52 6.75 13.22 7.68
N ALA A 53 6.49 14.52 7.79
CA ALA A 53 7.24 15.42 8.66
C ALA A 53 7.10 15.02 10.14
N TYR A 54 5.89 14.67 10.57
CA TYR A 54 5.65 14.18 11.94
C TYR A 54 6.35 12.84 12.20
N TYR A 55 6.31 11.92 11.24
CA TYR A 55 7.00 10.62 11.32
C TYR A 55 8.52 10.79 11.43
N ASN A 56 9.12 11.62 10.57
CA ASN A 56 10.56 11.94 10.61
C ASN A 56 10.94 12.58 11.96
N LYS A 57 10.12 13.50 12.48
CA LYS A 57 10.32 14.10 13.81
C LYS A 57 10.33 13.08 14.95
N LEU A 58 9.44 12.08 14.92
CA LEU A 58 9.36 11.05 15.97
C LEU A 58 10.47 10.01 15.90
N THR A 59 10.89 9.65 14.68
CA THR A 59 11.85 8.56 14.44
C THR A 59 13.29 9.03 14.33
N GLY A 60 13.51 10.33 14.05
CA GLY A 60 14.82 10.89 13.72
C GLY A 60 15.32 10.52 12.32
N LEU A 61 14.45 9.93 11.48
CA LEU A 61 14.75 9.65 10.08
C LEU A 61 14.51 10.90 9.21
N ASP A 62 15.08 10.89 8.01
CA ASP A 62 14.91 11.94 7.01
C ASP A 62 14.36 11.35 5.71
N ILE A 63 13.19 10.70 5.82
CA ILE A 63 12.55 10.04 4.67
C ILE A 63 11.97 11.10 3.74
N THR A 64 12.28 11.01 2.45
CA THR A 64 11.75 11.94 1.44
C THR A 64 10.48 11.41 0.75
N PRO A 65 9.65 12.29 0.15
CA PRO A 65 8.52 11.86 -0.66
C PRO A 65 8.91 10.95 -1.84
N GLU A 66 10.07 11.17 -2.44
CA GLU A 66 10.58 10.36 -3.55
C GLU A 66 10.91 8.95 -3.10
N GLU A 67 11.57 8.81 -1.94
CA GLU A 67 11.82 7.50 -1.34
C GLU A 67 10.51 6.78 -1.03
N LEU A 68 9.53 7.50 -0.46
CA LEU A 68 8.21 6.93 -0.19
C LEU A 68 7.51 6.48 -1.49
N GLY A 69 7.63 7.24 -2.57
CA GLY A 69 7.13 6.85 -3.90
C GLY A 69 7.78 5.57 -4.42
N TYR A 70 9.10 5.43 -4.27
CA TYR A 70 9.82 4.20 -4.63
C TYR A 70 9.32 2.98 -3.83
N PHE A 71 9.18 3.11 -2.51
CA PHE A 71 8.70 2.00 -1.67
C PHE A 71 7.21 1.69 -1.90
N THR A 72 6.40 2.70 -2.28
CA THR A 72 5.01 2.47 -2.72
C THR A 72 4.96 1.67 -4.02
N LEU A 73 5.82 1.98 -4.99
CA LEU A 73 5.97 1.20 -6.22
C LEU A 73 6.42 -0.25 -5.92
N PHE A 74 7.40 -0.41 -5.05
CA PHE A 74 7.89 -1.73 -4.61
C PHE A 74 6.78 -2.55 -3.93
N GLY A 75 6.05 -1.96 -2.97
CA GLY A 75 4.91 -2.61 -2.31
C GLY A 75 3.79 -2.98 -3.28
N THR A 76 3.53 -2.13 -4.28
CA THR A 76 2.53 -2.39 -5.33
C THR A 76 2.88 -3.64 -6.14
N ALA A 77 4.16 -3.81 -6.52
CA ALA A 77 4.60 -5.00 -7.25
C ALA A 77 4.39 -6.29 -6.44
N ASN A 78 4.62 -6.24 -5.12
CA ASN A 78 4.41 -7.39 -4.22
C ASN A 78 2.95 -7.85 -4.14
N ILE A 79 1.97 -6.99 -4.39
CA ILE A 79 0.56 -7.41 -4.54
C ILE A 79 0.25 -7.77 -5.99
N ALA A 80 0.58 -6.87 -6.92
CA ALA A 80 0.13 -6.94 -8.30
C ALA A 80 0.61 -8.24 -8.98
N VAL A 81 1.87 -8.63 -8.76
CA VAL A 81 2.44 -9.82 -9.41
C VAL A 81 1.70 -11.10 -8.98
N PRO A 82 1.55 -11.43 -7.68
CA PRO A 82 0.76 -12.59 -7.26
C PRO A 82 -0.69 -12.58 -7.76
N VAL A 83 -1.35 -11.42 -7.77
CA VAL A 83 -2.72 -11.29 -8.28
C VAL A 83 -2.80 -11.65 -9.76
N HIS A 84 -1.93 -11.06 -10.60
CA HIS A 84 -1.92 -11.34 -12.03
C HIS A 84 -1.53 -12.79 -12.34
N GLN A 85 -0.60 -13.38 -11.57
CA GLN A 85 -0.29 -14.81 -11.68
C GLN A 85 -1.50 -15.69 -11.35
N SER A 86 -2.27 -15.33 -10.32
CA SER A 86 -3.51 -16.03 -9.94
C SER A 86 -4.56 -15.98 -11.06
N VAL A 87 -4.74 -14.80 -11.68
CA VAL A 87 -5.62 -14.62 -12.83
C VAL A 87 -5.14 -15.45 -14.03
N ALA A 88 -3.84 -15.44 -14.34
CA ALA A 88 -3.27 -16.21 -15.45
C ALA A 88 -3.45 -17.74 -15.26
N ARG A 89 -3.29 -18.25 -14.04
CA ARG A 89 -3.57 -19.67 -13.71
C ARG A 89 -5.05 -20.02 -13.91
N ARG A 90 -5.96 -19.12 -13.53
CA ARG A 90 -7.40 -19.30 -13.79
C ARG A 90 -7.72 -19.34 -15.28
N MET A 91 -7.12 -18.46 -16.08
CA MET A 91 -7.33 -18.45 -17.54
C MET A 91 -6.85 -19.72 -18.23
N ARG A 92 -5.80 -20.33 -17.71
CA ARG A 92 -5.30 -21.65 -18.14
C ARG A 92 -6.11 -22.83 -17.59
N LYS A 93 -7.18 -22.57 -16.81
CA LYS A 93 -8.00 -23.59 -16.12
C LYS A 93 -7.22 -24.44 -15.10
N GLU A 94 -6.06 -23.98 -14.64
CA GLU A 94 -5.25 -24.65 -13.61
C GLU A 94 -5.87 -24.47 -12.21
N HIS A 95 -6.57 -23.37 -11.99
CA HIS A 95 -7.24 -23.07 -10.72
C HIS A 95 -8.59 -22.37 -10.94
N LEU A 96 -9.69 -23.10 -10.70
CA LEU A 96 -11.06 -22.65 -11.01
C LEU A 96 -11.88 -22.17 -9.80
N LEU A 97 -11.27 -22.08 -8.61
CA LEU A 97 -11.90 -21.45 -7.44
C LEU A 97 -12.08 -19.94 -7.64
N LEU A 98 -12.96 -19.32 -6.87
CA LEU A 98 -13.35 -17.91 -7.02
C LEU A 98 -12.33 -16.90 -6.47
N LEU A 99 -11.35 -17.35 -5.67
CA LEU A 99 -10.31 -16.49 -5.08
C LEU A 99 -9.62 -15.53 -6.08
N PRO A 100 -9.23 -15.93 -7.31
CA PRO A 100 -8.63 -15.03 -8.28
C PRO A 100 -9.55 -13.86 -8.69
N LEU A 101 -10.88 -14.07 -8.70
CA LEU A 101 -11.84 -13.01 -9.02
C LEU A 101 -11.88 -11.95 -7.90
N TYR A 102 -11.85 -12.39 -6.64
CA TYR A 102 -11.76 -11.49 -5.48
C TYR A 102 -10.45 -10.69 -5.51
N LEU A 103 -9.33 -11.35 -5.76
CA LEU A 103 -8.01 -10.71 -5.84
C LEU A 103 -7.88 -9.70 -6.99
N THR A 104 -8.60 -9.92 -8.10
CA THR A 104 -8.55 -8.98 -9.24
C THR A 104 -9.06 -7.59 -8.85
N GLN A 105 -10.02 -7.51 -7.94
CA GLN A 105 -10.60 -6.24 -7.48
C GLN A 105 -9.53 -5.31 -6.87
N SER A 106 -8.59 -5.85 -6.09
CA SER A 106 -7.53 -5.03 -5.46
C SER A 106 -6.46 -4.57 -6.46
N SER A 107 -6.33 -5.22 -7.62
CA SER A 107 -5.37 -4.81 -8.65
C SER A 107 -5.85 -3.64 -9.52
N MET A 108 -7.17 -3.40 -9.60
CA MET A 108 -7.73 -2.35 -10.45
C MET A 108 -7.26 -0.93 -10.11
N PRO A 109 -7.26 -0.48 -8.84
CA PRO A 109 -6.74 0.84 -8.48
C PRO A 109 -5.21 0.89 -8.36
N ALA A 110 -4.55 -0.26 -8.15
CA ALA A 110 -3.10 -0.35 -8.01
C ALA A 110 -2.35 0.01 -9.31
N LEU A 111 -2.87 -0.41 -10.47
CA LEU A 111 -2.22 -0.17 -11.77
C LEU A 111 -2.18 1.31 -12.17
N PRO A 112 -3.29 2.09 -12.10
CA PRO A 112 -3.24 3.54 -12.32
C PRO A 112 -2.29 4.27 -11.37
N ALA A 113 -2.29 3.91 -10.08
CA ALA A 113 -1.39 4.51 -9.10
C ALA A 113 0.09 4.25 -9.44
N MET A 114 0.40 3.02 -9.85
CA MET A 114 1.74 2.66 -10.33
C MET A 114 2.13 3.47 -11.57
N ALA A 115 1.22 3.60 -12.54
CA ALA A 115 1.45 4.38 -13.75
C ALA A 115 1.67 5.86 -13.44
N GLN A 116 0.93 6.42 -12.49
CA GLN A 116 1.10 7.80 -12.02
C GLN A 116 2.46 8.02 -11.35
N LEU A 117 2.88 7.13 -10.45
CA LEU A 117 4.19 7.19 -9.80
C LEU A 117 5.34 7.11 -10.82
N MET A 118 5.17 6.30 -11.86
CA MET A 118 6.13 6.19 -12.97
C MET A 118 6.00 7.30 -14.02
N GLN A 119 5.10 8.26 -13.82
CA GLN A 119 4.86 9.39 -14.73
C GLN A 119 4.48 8.97 -16.16
N TYR A 120 3.71 7.89 -16.31
CA TYR A 120 3.22 7.46 -17.62
C TYR A 120 2.24 8.48 -18.23
N PRO A 121 2.34 8.78 -19.54
CA PRO A 121 1.40 9.67 -20.21
C PRO A 121 -0.05 9.16 -20.09
N GLY A 122 -0.96 10.03 -19.61
CA GLY A 122 -2.38 9.72 -19.48
C GLY A 122 -2.81 9.12 -18.13
N ALA A 123 -1.89 8.88 -17.20
CA ALA A 123 -2.22 8.54 -15.81
C ALA A 123 -2.55 9.84 -15.04
N THR A 124 -3.84 10.13 -14.85
CA THR A 124 -4.30 11.30 -14.08
C THR A 124 -4.51 10.95 -12.61
N ALA A 125 -4.27 11.94 -11.73
CA ALA A 125 -4.58 11.91 -10.30
C ALA A 125 -6.09 11.82 -10.02
#